data_AF-A0A165VYF8-F1
#
_entry.id   AF-A0A165VYF8-F1
#
_cell.length_a   1.000
_cell.length_b   1.000
_cell.length_c   1.000
_cell.angle_alpha   90.00
_cell.angle_beta   90.00
_cell.angle_gamma   90.00
#
_symmetry.space_group_name_H-M   'P 1'
#
loop_
_entity.id
_entity.type
_entity.pdbx_description
1 polymer ?
#
loop_
_entity_poly.entity_id
_entity_poly.type
_entity_poly.pdbx_seq_one_letter_code
_entity_poly.pdbx_strand_id
1 'polypeptide(L)'
;MADFVQNLDPSRLVLAGAVMSFVVSPFGSPSYNLPIFLFGVYTQEQSEAIQSMKIFTGLVGVSALFDLIYIFSANAQSTWLKLILFLVMMLKAPTFLTFAAALRQRGAQFSGLGNNFSGNTVWSMPGGFTSLSGARDGYEAVDDPPPAPVPKPQPPLPANNTQNAPGAYQSV
;
A
#
# COMPACT_ATOMS: atom_id res chain seq x y z
N MET A 1 -7.59 -8.09 10.91
CA MET A 1 -7.58 -6.63 10.61
C MET A 1 -7.13 -6.34 9.18
N ALA A 2 -6.14 -7.08 8.65
CA ALA A 2 -5.77 -6.99 7.24
C ALA A 2 -6.93 -7.31 6.28
N ASP A 3 -7.83 -8.21 6.68
CA ASP A 3 -8.97 -8.68 5.86
C ASP A 3 -10.02 -7.60 5.58
N PHE A 4 -10.20 -6.63 6.49
CA PHE A 4 -11.18 -5.54 6.30
C PHE A 4 -10.69 -4.54 5.25
N VAL A 5 -9.39 -4.27 5.21
CA VAL A 5 -8.77 -3.42 4.18
C VAL A 5 -8.71 -4.14 2.84
N GLN A 6 -8.57 -5.47 2.82
CA GLN A 6 -8.63 -6.27 1.60
C GLN A 6 -10.04 -6.40 1.01
N ASN A 7 -11.09 -6.37 1.83
CA ASN A 7 -12.48 -6.44 1.36
C ASN A 7 -13.04 -5.08 0.89
N LEU A 8 -12.32 -3.98 1.12
CA LEU A 8 -12.70 -2.66 0.64
C LEU A 8 -12.21 -2.48 -0.80
N ASP A 9 -13.12 -2.70 -1.74
CA ASP A 9 -12.92 -2.45 -3.16
C ASP A 9 -12.58 -0.95 -3.39
N PRO A 10 -11.34 -0.62 -3.82
CA PRO A 10 -10.94 0.77 -4.05
C PRO A 10 -11.87 1.48 -5.03
N SER A 11 -12.42 0.74 -6.01
CA SER A 11 -13.28 1.31 -7.06
C SER A 11 -14.56 1.91 -6.50
N ARG A 12 -15.18 1.20 -5.56
CA ARG A 12 -16.40 1.64 -4.89
C ARG A 12 -16.15 2.84 -3.98
N LEU A 13 -15.00 2.87 -3.30
CA LEU A 13 -14.64 4.00 -2.44
C LEU A 13 -14.49 5.29 -3.23
N VAL A 14 -13.78 5.24 -4.37
CA VAL A 14 -13.57 6.41 -5.20
C VAL A 14 -14.84 6.84 -5.91
N LEU A 15 -15.64 5.89 -6.41
CA LEU A 15 -16.94 6.19 -7.00
C LEU A 15 -17.88 6.84 -5.98
N ALA A 16 -17.96 6.29 -4.77
CA ALA A 16 -18.77 6.87 -3.70
C ALA A 16 -18.29 8.30 -3.36
N GLY A 17 -16.97 8.53 -3.33
CA GLY A 17 -16.39 9.85 -3.11
C GLY A 17 -16.70 10.83 -4.24
N ALA A 18 -16.67 10.38 -5.49
CA ALA A 18 -17.04 11.18 -6.66
C ALA A 18 -18.52 11.56 -6.63
N VAL A 19 -19.41 10.61 -6.36
CA VAL A 19 -20.85 10.84 -6.26
C VAL A 19 -21.16 11.81 -5.12
N MET A 20 -20.60 11.61 -3.93
CA MET A 20 -20.81 12.56 -2.82
C MET A 20 -20.25 13.94 -3.16
N SER A 21 -19.06 14.02 -3.75
CA SER A 21 -18.46 15.31 -4.13
C SER A 21 -19.28 16.05 -5.19
N PHE A 22 -19.92 15.31 -6.10
CA PHE A 22 -20.84 15.87 -7.09
C PHE A 22 -22.14 16.37 -6.46
N VAL A 23 -22.73 15.59 -5.55
CA VAL A 23 -23.96 15.98 -4.86
C VAL A 23 -23.77 17.25 -4.03
N VAL A 24 -22.57 17.46 -3.44
CA VAL A 24 -22.30 18.65 -2.61
C VAL A 24 -21.77 19.83 -3.44
N SER A 25 -21.31 19.63 -4.67
CA SER A 25 -20.71 20.70 -5.48
C SER A 25 -21.56 21.97 -5.66
N PRO A 26 -22.90 21.92 -5.82
CA PRO A 26 -23.70 23.14 -5.98
C PRO A 26 -23.94 23.88 -4.66
N PHE A 27 -23.66 23.26 -3.50
CA PHE A 27 -24.01 23.79 -2.17
C PHE A 27 -22.84 24.48 -1.45
N GLY A 28 -21.81 24.88 -2.19
CA GLY A 28 -20.62 25.51 -1.62
C GLY A 28 -19.66 24.51 -0.98
N SER A 29 -19.33 23.43 -1.69
CA SER A 29 -18.25 22.53 -1.30
C SER A 29 -16.88 23.06 -1.73
N PRO A 30 -15.79 22.53 -1.17
CA PRO A 30 -14.47 22.74 -1.76
C PRO A 30 -14.44 22.23 -3.21
N SER A 31 -14.10 23.13 -4.14
CA SER A 31 -14.15 22.87 -5.59
C SER A 31 -13.11 21.84 -6.06
N TYR A 32 -12.08 21.59 -5.24
CA TYR A 32 -11.05 20.59 -5.54
C TYR A 32 -11.50 19.13 -5.30
N ASN A 33 -12.54 18.89 -4.51
CA ASN A 33 -12.91 17.51 -4.14
C ASN A 33 -13.41 16.70 -5.34
N LEU A 34 -14.33 17.26 -6.11
CA LEU A 34 -14.86 16.64 -7.32
C LEU A 34 -13.76 16.24 -8.34
N PRO A 35 -12.89 17.15 -8.81
CA PRO A 35 -11.86 16.79 -9.79
C PRO A 35 -10.85 15.78 -9.24
N ILE A 36 -10.54 15.79 -7.93
CA ILE A 36 -9.64 14.79 -7.33
C ILE A 36 -10.28 13.39 -7.38
N PHE A 37 -11.55 13.25 -7.02
CA PHE A 37 -12.22 11.94 -7.09
C PHE A 37 -12.47 11.47 -8.52
N LEU A 38 -12.76 12.36 -9.46
CA LEU A 38 -12.81 12.03 -10.89
C LEU A 38 -11.46 11.55 -11.42
N PHE A 39 -10.38 12.22 -11.03
CA PHE A 39 -9.02 11.74 -11.32
C PHE A 39 -8.78 10.36 -10.72
N GLY A 40 -9.29 10.10 -9.51
CA GLY A 40 -9.27 8.77 -8.88
C GLY A 40 -9.93 7.70 -9.75
N VAL A 41 -11.14 7.94 -10.27
CA VAL A 41 -11.84 6.99 -11.15
C VAL A 41 -10.98 6.70 -12.38
N TYR A 42 -10.43 7.74 -13.00
CA TYR A 42 -9.51 7.59 -14.12
C TYR A 42 -8.26 6.76 -13.77
N THR A 43 -7.65 6.99 -12.60
CA THR A 43 -6.46 6.23 -12.18
C THR A 43 -6.73 4.75 -11.94
N GLN A 44 -7.98 4.39 -11.64
CA GLN A 44 -8.38 2.99 -11.47
C GLN A 44 -8.59 2.29 -12.80
N GLU A 45 -9.15 2.99 -13.79
CA GLU A 45 -9.24 2.48 -15.16
C GLU A 45 -7.83 2.29 -15.76
N GLN A 46 -6.94 3.26 -15.51
CA GLN A 46 -5.54 3.23 -15.95
C GLN A 46 -4.61 2.64 -14.88
N SER A 47 -4.93 1.43 -14.43
CA SER A 47 -4.25 0.82 -13.27
C SER A 47 -2.76 0.51 -13.52
N GLU A 48 -2.26 0.57 -14.74
CA GLU A 48 -0.83 0.36 -15.04
C GLU A 48 0.04 1.58 -14.67
N ALA A 49 -0.56 2.77 -14.58
CA ALA A 49 0.14 4.02 -14.33
C ALA A 49 0.41 4.22 -12.82
N ILE A 50 1.50 3.62 -12.31
CA ILE A 50 1.95 3.76 -10.91
C ILE A 50 2.10 5.24 -10.51
N GLN A 51 2.57 6.10 -11.44
CA GLN A 51 2.72 7.53 -11.19
C GLN A 51 1.39 8.22 -10.90
N SER A 52 0.34 7.93 -11.68
CA SER A 52 -1.00 8.49 -11.47
C SER A 52 -1.56 8.09 -10.12
N MET A 53 -1.33 6.84 -9.72
CA MET A 53 -1.75 6.33 -8.41
C MET A 53 -1.02 7.00 -7.24
N LYS A 54 0.29 7.29 -7.38
CA LYS A 54 1.04 8.08 -6.40
C LYS A 54 0.51 9.51 -6.29
N ILE A 55 0.26 10.15 -7.43
CA ILE A 55 -0.28 11.52 -7.48
C ILE A 55 -1.67 11.56 -6.84
N PHE A 56 -2.54 10.61 -7.17
CA PHE A 56 -3.88 10.52 -6.58
C PHE A 56 -3.82 10.33 -5.06
N THR A 57 -2.99 9.39 -4.59
CA THR A 57 -2.84 9.12 -3.15
C THR A 57 -2.32 10.36 -2.41
N GLY A 58 -1.36 11.08 -3.01
CA GLY A 58 -0.87 12.36 -2.49
C GLY A 58 -1.95 13.44 -2.46
N LEU A 59 -2.72 13.60 -3.54
CA LEU A 59 -3.82 14.56 -3.64
C LEU A 59 -4.93 14.26 -2.62
N VAL A 60 -5.30 13.00 -2.43
CA VAL A 60 -6.28 12.59 -1.39
C VAL A 60 -5.76 12.93 0.00
N GLY A 61 -4.49 12.62 0.29
CA GLY A 61 -3.87 12.93 1.59
C GLY A 61 -3.82 14.43 1.88
N VAL A 62 -3.34 15.23 0.92
CA VAL A 62 -3.27 16.69 1.05
C VAL A 62 -4.68 17.29 1.15
N SER A 63 -5.61 16.87 0.31
CA SER A 63 -6.97 17.39 0.33
C SER A 63 -7.74 17.04 1.61
N ALA A 64 -7.39 15.95 2.30
CA ALA A 64 -7.96 15.66 3.63
C ALA A 64 -7.57 16.73 4.67
N LEU A 65 -6.35 17.27 4.61
CA LEU A 65 -5.92 18.38 5.46
C LEU A 65 -6.65 19.67 5.11
N PHE A 66 -6.83 19.95 3.81
CA PHE A 66 -7.57 21.12 3.36
C PHE A 66 -9.06 21.04 3.74
N ASP A 67 -9.69 19.86 3.68
CA ASP A 67 -11.08 19.67 4.14
C ASP A 67 -11.21 19.95 5.64
N LEU A 68 -10.24 19.52 6.45
CA LEU A 68 -10.21 19.81 7.88
C LEU A 68 -10.21 21.32 8.13
N ILE A 69 -9.29 22.05 7.47
CA ILE A 69 -9.21 23.52 7.57
C ILE A 69 -10.53 24.17 7.10
N TYR A 70 -11.12 23.66 6.02
CA TYR A 70 -12.36 24.18 5.47
C TYR A 70 -13.53 24.06 6.45
N ILE A 71 -13.69 22.90 7.10
CA ILE A 71 -14.75 22.68 8.10
C ILE A 71 -14.61 23.64 9.29
N PHE A 72 -13.38 23.89 9.77
CA PHE A 72 -13.12 24.82 10.86
C PHE A 72 -13.29 26.29 10.46
N SER A 73 -13.01 26.64 9.20
CA SER A 73 -13.14 28.01 8.69
C SER A 73 -14.58 28.39 8.33
N ALA A 74 -15.38 27.43 7.85
CA ALA A 74 -16.73 27.66 7.35
C ALA A 74 -17.79 27.77 8.47
N ASN A 75 -17.76 28.86 9.25
CA ASN A 75 -18.71 29.08 10.35
C ASN A 75 -20.16 29.31 9.88
N ALA A 76 -20.38 29.85 8.67
CA ALA A 76 -21.71 30.23 8.16
C ALA A 76 -22.48 29.12 7.42
N GLN A 77 -21.89 27.94 7.22
CA GLN A 77 -22.56 26.84 6.50
C GLN A 77 -23.57 26.09 7.36
N SER A 78 -24.65 25.62 6.72
CA SER A 78 -25.64 24.72 7.33
C SER A 78 -24.97 23.49 7.93
N THR A 79 -25.38 23.12 9.15
CA THR A 79 -24.90 21.93 9.86
C THR A 79 -25.06 20.65 9.04
N TRP A 80 -26.10 20.57 8.19
CA TRP A 80 -26.32 19.44 7.28
C TRP A 80 -25.18 19.29 6.26
N LEU A 81 -24.72 20.39 5.67
CA LEU A 81 -23.60 20.38 4.71
C LEU A 81 -22.30 20.00 5.40
N LYS A 82 -22.08 20.48 6.63
CA LYS A 82 -20.92 20.10 7.46
C LYS A 82 -20.89 18.60 7.73
N LEU A 83 -22.06 17.99 7.99
CA LEU A 83 -22.17 16.54 8.20
C LEU A 83 -21.80 15.76 6.93
N ILE A 84 -22.26 16.19 5.75
CA ILE A 84 -21.89 15.51 4.49
C ILE A 84 -20.38 15.70 4.20
N LEU A 85 -19.84 16.91 4.39
CA LEU A 85 -18.39 17.17 4.27
C LEU A 85 -17.56 16.32 5.23
N PHE A 86 -18.05 16.13 6.46
CA PHE A 86 -17.43 15.23 7.43
C PHE A 86 -17.47 13.77 6.97
N LEU A 87 -18.58 13.31 6.37
CA LEU A 87 -18.66 11.97 5.77
C LEU A 87 -17.68 11.81 4.60
N VAL A 88 -17.54 12.82 3.73
CA VAL A 88 -16.54 12.84 2.65
C VAL A 88 -15.12 12.78 3.23
N MET A 89 -14.83 13.51 4.30
CA MET A 89 -13.55 13.46 5.01
C MET A 89 -13.30 12.06 5.61
N MET A 90 -14.31 11.45 6.23
CA MET A 90 -14.25 10.07 6.75
C MET A 90 -14.00 9.06 5.63
N LEU A 91 -14.51 9.29 4.42
CA LEU A 91 -14.29 8.43 3.25
C LEU A 91 -12.86 8.57 2.68
N LYS A 92 -12.21 9.72 2.84
CA LYS A 92 -10.83 9.93 2.38
C LYS A 92 -9.81 9.08 3.12
N ALA A 93 -10.02 8.84 4.42
CA ALA A 93 -9.12 8.00 5.22
C ALA A 93 -9.00 6.54 4.71
N PRO A 94 -10.09 5.77 4.53
CA PRO A 94 -10.01 4.43 3.95
C PRO A 94 -9.54 4.49 2.50
N THR A 95 -9.95 5.50 1.71
CA THR A 95 -9.47 5.66 0.33
C THR A 95 -7.95 5.83 0.27
N PHE A 96 -7.38 6.66 1.16
CA PHE A 96 -5.94 6.83 1.25
C PHE A 96 -5.24 5.52 1.65
N LEU A 97 -5.76 4.81 2.64
CA LEU A 97 -5.17 3.56 3.12
C LEU A 97 -5.22 2.44 2.06
N THR A 98 -6.34 2.28 1.36
CA THR A 98 -6.47 1.24 0.33
C THR A 98 -5.55 1.53 -0.86
N PHE A 99 -5.42 2.79 -1.28
CA PHE A 99 -4.51 3.17 -2.36
C PHE A 99 -3.04 3.13 -1.95
N ALA A 100 -2.72 3.51 -0.71
CA ALA A 100 -1.37 3.36 -0.17
C ALA A 100 -0.98 1.86 -0.08
N ALA A 101 -1.91 1.00 0.32
CA ALA A 101 -1.70 -0.45 0.32
C ALA A 101 -1.52 -1.00 -1.11
N ALA A 102 -2.34 -0.55 -2.06
CA ALA A 102 -2.21 -0.93 -3.48
C ALA A 102 -0.86 -0.47 -4.07
N LEU A 103 -0.38 0.72 -3.73
CA LEU A 103 0.95 1.20 -4.12
C LEU A 103 2.05 0.33 -3.54
N ARG A 104 1.95 -0.05 -2.26
CA ARG A 104 2.94 -0.93 -1.61
C ARG A 104 3.00 -2.31 -2.26
N GLN A 105 1.84 -2.89 -2.61
CA GLN A 105 1.77 -4.18 -3.30
C GLN A 105 2.44 -4.13 -4.69
N ARG A 106 2.45 -2.96 -5.33
CA ARG A 106 3.07 -2.73 -6.65
C ARG A 106 4.54 -2.33 -6.57
N GLY A 107 5.18 -2.46 -5.40
CA GLY A 107 6.58 -2.07 -5.19
C GLY A 107 6.82 -0.57 -5.25
N ALA A 108 5.75 0.24 -5.26
CA ALA A 108 5.84 1.68 -5.40
C ALA A 108 6.11 2.32 -4.03
N GLN A 109 7.35 2.70 -3.77
CA GLN A 109 7.67 3.58 -2.65
C GLN A 109 7.49 5.05 -3.06
N PHE A 110 7.07 5.91 -2.13
CA PHE A 110 7.05 7.37 -2.29
C PHE A 110 8.49 7.92 -2.29
N SER A 111 9.30 7.49 -3.25
CA SER A 111 10.74 7.72 -3.35
C SER A 111 11.15 9.17 -3.68
N GLY A 112 10.24 10.14 -3.56
CA GLY A 112 10.47 11.54 -3.95
C GLY A 112 10.00 12.59 -2.93
N LEU A 113 9.36 12.18 -1.84
CA LEU A 113 8.94 13.08 -0.75
C LEU A 113 9.79 12.76 0.49
N GLY A 114 10.99 13.33 0.54
CA GLY A 114 11.75 13.60 1.76
C GLY A 114 11.94 12.46 2.77
N ASN A 115 13.10 11.81 2.65
CA ASN A 115 13.92 11.31 3.77
C ASN A 115 13.29 10.33 4.78
N ASN A 116 13.63 9.04 4.65
CA ASN A 116 14.07 8.18 5.76
C ASN A 116 13.17 8.06 7.03
N PHE A 117 11.85 8.21 6.94
CA PHE A 117 10.94 7.98 8.09
C PHE A 117 10.28 6.59 8.15
N SER A 118 10.49 5.73 7.16
CA SER A 118 10.23 4.30 7.31
C SER A 118 11.56 3.57 7.22
N GLY A 119 12.17 3.31 8.38
CA GLY A 119 13.33 2.46 8.47
C GLY A 119 13.10 1.18 7.66
N ASN A 120 14.03 0.90 6.76
CA ASN A 120 14.62 -0.41 6.60
C ASN A 120 13.67 -1.63 6.57
N THR A 121 12.43 -1.52 6.07
CA THR A 121 11.69 -2.71 5.65
C THR A 121 12.14 -3.09 4.25
N VAL A 122 13.46 -3.35 4.16
CA VAL A 122 14.00 -4.46 3.41
C VAL A 122 13.18 -5.64 3.87
N TRP A 123 12.34 -6.20 3.00
CA TRP A 123 12.01 -7.60 3.15
C TRP A 123 13.35 -8.31 3.09
N SER A 124 13.91 -8.63 4.26
CA SER A 124 15.06 -9.51 4.38
C SER A 124 14.62 -10.82 3.76
N MET A 125 14.92 -10.98 2.47
CA MET A 125 15.01 -12.30 1.88
C MET A 125 15.90 -13.13 2.82
N PRO A 126 15.46 -14.31 3.28
CA PRO A 126 16.34 -15.24 3.97
C PRO A 126 17.38 -15.72 2.95
N GLY A 127 18.46 -14.96 2.82
CA GLY A 127 19.45 -15.05 1.76
C GLY A 127 20.31 -13.81 1.83
N GLY A 128 21.30 -13.84 2.73
CA GLY A 128 21.98 -12.66 3.25
C GLY A 128 22.68 -11.81 2.21
N PHE A 129 22.26 -10.55 2.13
CA PHE A 129 23.09 -9.41 1.70
C PHE A 129 22.55 -8.15 2.39
N THR A 130 22.85 -7.97 3.68
CA THR A 130 22.74 -6.67 4.34
C THR A 130 24.11 -6.30 4.88
N SER A 131 24.96 -5.74 4.02
CA SER A 131 26.17 -5.03 4.42
C SER A 131 25.76 -3.70 5.04
N LEU A 132 25.46 -3.72 6.34
CA LEU A 132 25.49 -2.53 7.19
C LEU A 132 26.46 -2.75 8.35
N SER A 133 27.72 -2.96 8.00
CA SER A 133 28.86 -2.64 8.87
C SER A 133 30.03 -2.36 7.95
N GLY A 134 30.65 -1.19 8.09
CA GLY A 134 31.74 -0.75 7.23
C GLY A 134 32.84 -1.80 7.08
N ALA A 135 32.95 -2.34 5.88
CA ALA A 135 34.17 -2.85 5.29
C ALA A 135 33.98 -2.70 3.78
N ARG A 136 34.85 -1.89 3.17
CA ARG A 136 35.09 -1.90 1.74
C ARG A 136 35.23 -3.35 1.27
N ASP A 137 34.54 -3.69 0.19
CA ASP A 137 35.08 -4.44 -0.96
C ASP A 137 33.89 -4.92 -1.81
N GLY A 138 33.43 -4.01 -2.66
CA GLY A 138 32.32 -4.19 -3.59
C GLY A 138 32.74 -4.19 -5.07
N TYR A 139 34.03 -4.39 -5.35
CA TYR A 139 34.51 -4.60 -6.71
C TYR A 139 35.58 -5.70 -6.67
N GLU A 140 35.23 -6.88 -7.17
CA GLU A 140 36.19 -7.91 -7.54
C GLU A 140 36.94 -7.37 -8.76
N ALA A 141 38.25 -7.15 -8.63
CA ALA A 141 39.06 -6.70 -9.75
C ALA A 141 39.25 -7.88 -10.71
N VAL A 142 39.30 -7.61 -12.01
CA VAL A 142 39.44 -8.62 -13.08
C VAL A 142 40.72 -9.47 -12.93
N ASP A 143 41.65 -9.05 -12.05
CA ASP A 143 42.95 -9.68 -11.82
C ASP A 143 43.00 -10.59 -10.58
N ASP A 144 41.90 -10.80 -9.84
CA ASP A 144 41.91 -11.66 -8.66
C ASP A 144 41.93 -13.16 -9.04
N PRO A 145 42.80 -13.98 -8.43
CA PRO A 145 42.84 -15.42 -8.68
C PRO A 145 41.56 -16.08 -8.13
N PRO A 146 40.98 -17.06 -8.86
CA PRO A 146 39.70 -17.64 -8.46
C PRO A 146 39.80 -18.31 -7.08
N PRO A 147 38.82 -18.06 -6.18
CA PRO A 147 38.81 -18.70 -4.88
C PRO A 147 38.67 -20.22 -5.00
N ALA A 148 39.35 -20.94 -4.10
CA ALA A 148 39.35 -22.39 -4.07
C ALA A 148 37.92 -22.96 -3.96
N PRO A 149 37.60 -24.06 -4.68
CA PRO A 149 36.25 -24.62 -4.67
C PRO A 149 35.89 -25.13 -3.27
N VAL A 150 34.83 -24.56 -2.70
CA VAL A 150 34.24 -24.99 -1.44
C VAL A 150 33.53 -26.34 -1.65
N PRO A 151 33.68 -27.34 -0.75
CA PRO A 151 33.00 -28.62 -0.89
C PRO A 151 31.48 -28.44 -0.93
N LYS A 152 30.83 -28.98 -1.96
CA LYS A 152 29.36 -28.98 -2.07
C LYS A 152 28.76 -29.80 -0.92
N PRO A 153 27.75 -29.30 -0.20
CA PRO A 153 26.99 -30.12 0.75
C PRO A 153 26.34 -31.30 0.03
N GLN A 154 26.55 -32.51 0.54
CA GLN A 154 25.86 -33.70 0.03
C GLN A 154 24.34 -33.56 0.25
N PRO A 155 23.51 -33.98 -0.73
CA PRO A 155 22.06 -34.03 -0.52
C PRO A 155 21.72 -35.06 0.58
N PRO A 156 20.73 -34.77 1.44
CA PRO A 156 20.29 -35.73 2.45
C PRO A 156 19.68 -36.96 1.77
N LEU A 157 20.08 -38.14 2.24
CA LEU A 157 19.53 -39.43 1.83
C LEU A 157 18.01 -39.48 2.12
N PRO A 158 17.20 -40.11 1.26
CA PRO A 158 15.78 -40.28 1.52
C PRO A 158 15.57 -41.14 2.77
N ALA A 159 14.78 -40.61 3.72
CA ALA A 159 14.39 -41.32 4.92
C ALA A 159 13.57 -42.57 4.55
N ASN A 160 14.05 -43.73 4.98
CA ASN A 160 13.39 -45.02 4.81
C ASN A 160 12.16 -45.06 5.72
N ASN A 161 10.97 -44.77 5.17
CA ASN A 161 9.73 -44.69 5.94
C ASN A 161 9.21 -46.11 6.20
N THR A 162 9.76 -46.75 7.23
CA THR A 162 9.23 -48.01 7.79
C THR A 162 8.30 -47.69 8.95
N GLN A 163 7.02 -48.01 8.73
CA GLN A 163 6.20 -48.77 9.69
C GLN A 163 5.63 -48.03 10.91
N ASN A 164 4.33 -47.70 10.84
CA ASN A 164 3.29 -48.34 11.67
C ASN A 164 1.92 -47.68 11.42
N ALA A 165 0.96 -48.45 10.91
CA ALA A 165 -0.46 -48.09 10.94
C ALA A 165 -1.11 -48.78 12.16
N PRO A 166 -1.60 -48.02 13.16
CA PRO A 166 -2.37 -48.59 14.26
C PRO A 166 -3.85 -48.69 13.87
N GLY A 167 -4.40 -49.89 13.97
CA GLY A 167 -5.77 -50.24 13.60
C GLY A 167 -6.88 -49.61 14.44
N ALA A 168 -8.05 -49.51 13.82
CA ALA A 168 -9.37 -49.14 14.31
C ALA A 168 -10.35 -49.42 13.15
N TYR A 169 -11.41 -50.23 13.17
CA TYR A 169 -12.18 -50.97 14.19
C TYR A 169 -12.74 -52.26 13.57
N GLN A 170 -13.01 -53.22 14.45
CA GLN A 170 -13.72 -54.48 14.24
C GLN A 170 -15.24 -54.21 14.35
N SER A 171 -16.06 -54.74 13.44
CA SER A 171 -17.47 -55.04 13.73
C SER A 171 -17.82 -56.41 13.16
N VAL A 172 -18.41 -57.22 14.05
CA VAL A 172 -19.05 -58.52 13.84
C VAL A 172 -20.33 -58.40 13.02
#